data_AF-A0A174GJL8-F1
#
_entry.id   AF-A0A174GJL8-F1
#
_cell.length_a   1.000
_cell.length_b   1.000
_cell.length_c   1.000
_cell.angle_alpha   90.00
_cell.angle_beta   90.00
_cell.angle_gamma   90.00
#
_symmetry.space_group_name_H-M   'P 1'
#
loop_
_entity.id
_entity.type
_entity.pdbx_description
1 polymer ?
#
loop_
_entity_poly.entity_id
_entity_poly.type
_entity_poly.pdbx_seq_one_letter_code
_entity_poly.pdbx_strand_id
1 'polypeptide(L)'
;MKTIAQTGIRVGELKYVTVEAIQVGITIVWNKEKYRNVYLTNKLCEELQIYCSDNNISEGPIFCGNKKGRTITNGAVWKSLKYIAIQAGIPQELVYPHSFRHLFAKEYMRKIGDISELADLLGHTRLETTWIYTKTTSEEKRVRLEHLDL
;
A
#
# COMPACT_ATOMS: atom_id res chain seq x y z
N MET A 1 3.13 8.60 -1.88
CA MET A 1 1.83 7.94 -2.18
C MET A 1 1.98 6.58 -2.85
N LYS A 2 2.94 6.42 -3.78
CA LYS A 2 3.22 5.14 -4.44
C LYS A 2 3.40 3.95 -3.50
N THR A 3 4.12 4.12 -2.38
CA THR A 3 4.27 3.08 -1.34
C THR A 3 2.94 2.56 -0.81
N ILE A 4 1.96 3.43 -0.54
CA ILE A 4 0.62 3.02 -0.09
C ILE A 4 -0.09 2.21 -1.19
N ALA A 5 -0.02 2.70 -2.43
CA ALA A 5 -0.66 2.07 -3.58
C ALA A 5 -0.09 0.68 -3.91
N GLN A 6 1.22 0.49 -3.75
CA GLN A 6 1.91 -0.74 -4.15
C GLN A 6 1.99 -1.81 -3.06
N THR A 7 1.74 -1.44 -1.80
CA THR A 7 1.89 -2.38 -0.66
C THR A 7 0.60 -2.57 0.13
N GLY A 8 -0.40 -1.71 -0.10
CA GLY A 8 -1.63 -1.69 0.72
C GLY A 8 -1.40 -1.28 2.17
N ILE A 9 -0.20 -0.82 2.57
CA ILE A 9 0.13 -0.42 3.94
C ILE A 9 -0.79 0.71 4.44
N ARG A 10 -1.15 0.71 5.73
CA ARG A 10 -1.95 1.81 6.31
C ARG A 10 -1.08 3.03 6.55
N VAL A 11 -1.67 4.23 6.55
CA VAL A 11 -0.91 5.47 6.75
C VAL A 11 -0.18 5.49 8.10
N GLY A 12 -0.84 5.06 9.17
CA GLY A 12 -0.23 4.99 10.51
C GLY A 12 0.91 3.95 10.62
N GLU A 13 1.07 3.08 9.62
CA GLU A 13 2.13 2.09 9.54
C GLU A 13 3.33 2.59 8.72
N LEU A 14 3.23 3.73 8.02
CA LEU A 14 4.35 4.30 7.25
C LEU A 14 5.58 4.61 8.09
N LYS A 15 5.41 4.81 9.40
CA LYS A 15 6.52 4.97 10.35
C LYS A 15 7.48 3.77 10.40
N TYR A 16 7.04 2.59 9.98
CA TYR A 16 7.85 1.38 9.92
C TYR A 16 8.59 1.22 8.58
N VAL A 17 8.32 2.09 7.60
CA VAL A 17 9.06 2.10 6.33
C VAL A 17 10.31 2.95 6.55
N THR A 18 11.41 2.27 6.85
CA THR A 18 12.70 2.87 7.19
C THR A 18 13.76 2.60 6.13
N VAL A 19 14.90 3.30 6.20
CA VAL A 19 16.05 3.07 5.31
C VAL A 19 16.53 1.61 5.41
N GLU A 20 16.54 1.05 6.61
CA GLU A 20 16.94 -0.33 6.87
C GLU A 20 15.92 -1.30 6.24
N ALA A 21 14.63 -1.01 6.34
CA ALA A 21 13.59 -1.84 5.75
C ALA A 21 13.66 -1.88 4.21
N ILE A 22 13.97 -0.77 3.55
CA ILE A 22 14.09 -0.74 2.08
C ILE A 22 15.36 -1.43 1.58
N GLN A 23 16.41 -1.52 2.40
CA GLN A 23 17.63 -2.28 2.07
C GLN A 23 17.36 -3.80 2.09
N VAL A 24 16.53 -4.26 3.02
CA VAL A 24 16.15 -5.68 3.11
C VAL A 24 14.96 -6.03 2.19
N GLY A 25 14.13 -5.04 1.84
CA GLY A 25 12.92 -5.23 1.02
C GLY A 25 11.70 -5.70 1.82
N ILE A 26 11.74 -5.60 3.14
CA ILE A 26 10.64 -6.01 4.02
C ILE A 26 10.59 -5.10 5.25
N THR A 27 9.38 -4.82 5.74
CA THR A 27 9.18 -4.23 7.06
C THR A 27 8.14 -5.00 7.87
N ILE A 28 8.33 -5.03 9.18
CA ILE A 28 7.41 -5.66 10.12
C ILE A 28 6.60 -4.55 10.78
N VAL A 29 5.28 -4.61 10.63
CA VAL A 29 4.37 -3.60 11.20
C VAL A 29 3.53 -4.21 12.30
N TRP A 30 3.39 -3.47 13.41
CA TRP A 30 2.46 -3.81 14.49
C TRP A 30 1.17 -3.02 14.34
N ASN A 31 0.04 -3.73 14.27
CA ASN A 31 -1.29 -3.15 14.23
C ASN A 31 -2.31 -4.08 14.91
N LYS A 32 -3.21 -3.52 15.74
CA LYS A 32 -4.28 -4.26 16.43
C LYS A 32 -3.80 -5.59 17.02
N GLU A 33 -2.72 -5.51 17.79
CA GLU A 33 -2.16 -6.64 18.56
C GLU A 33 -1.52 -7.76 17.72
N LYS A 34 -1.22 -7.50 16.44
CA LYS A 34 -0.55 -8.46 15.58
C LYS A 34 0.58 -7.82 14.78
N TYR A 35 1.65 -8.59 14.61
CA TYR A 35 2.70 -8.30 13.63
C TYR A 35 2.28 -8.83 12.26
N ARG A 36 2.65 -8.11 11.22
CA ARG A 36 2.57 -8.62 9.84
C ARG A 36 3.74 -8.08 9.04
N ASN A 37 4.15 -8.85 8.04
CA ASN A 37 5.14 -8.41 7.08
C ASN A 37 4.49 -7.51 6.01
N VAL A 38 5.22 -6.49 5.59
CA VAL A 38 4.96 -5.71 4.38
C VAL A 38 6.16 -5.92 3.48
N TYR A 39 5.93 -6.50 2.31
CA TYR A 39 6.96 -6.70 1.31
C TYR A 39 7.06 -5.48 0.39
N LEU A 40 8.30 -5.10 0.08
CA LEU A 40 8.63 -3.97 -0.79
C LEU A 40 9.30 -4.52 -2.04
N THR A 41 8.71 -4.30 -3.20
CA THR A 41 9.31 -4.75 -4.47
C THR A 41 10.66 -4.06 -4.70
N ASN A 42 11.61 -4.73 -5.37
CA ASN A 42 12.94 -4.16 -5.66
C ASN A 42 12.84 -2.77 -6.31
N LYS A 43 11.95 -2.61 -7.30
CA LYS A 43 11.70 -1.32 -7.96
C LYS A 43 11.24 -0.23 -6.98
N LEU A 44 10.38 -0.57 -6.01
CA LEU A 44 9.95 0.37 -4.98
C LEU A 44 11.11 0.72 -4.04
N CYS A 45 11.94 -0.27 -3.67
CA CYS A 45 13.12 -0.02 -2.85
C CYS A 45 14.11 0.92 -3.55
N GLU A 46 14.42 0.68 -4.82
CA GLU A 46 15.29 1.56 -5.63
C GLU A 46 14.78 3.01 -5.65
N GLU A 47 13.50 3.20 -5.94
CA GLU A 47 12.89 4.54 -5.96
C GLU A 47 12.89 5.21 -4.57
N LEU A 48 12.70 4.44 -3.50
CA LEU A 48 12.78 4.95 -2.14
C LEU A 48 14.21 5.26 -1.72
N GLN A 49 15.21 4.51 -2.19
CA GLN A 49 16.63 4.81 -1.94
C GLN A 49 17.03 6.12 -2.62
N ILE A 50 16.60 6.36 -3.86
CA ILE A 50 16.79 7.64 -4.55
C ILE A 50 16.13 8.78 -3.75
N TYR A 51 14.88 8.60 -3.33
CA TYR A 51 14.19 9.57 -2.48
C TYR A 51 14.95 9.86 -1.17
N CYS A 52 15.51 8.84 -0.51
CA CYS A 52 16.31 9.03 0.69
C CYS A 52 17.57 9.85 0.42
N SER A 53 18.28 9.56 -0.68
CA SER A 53 19.46 10.32 -1.11
C SER A 53 19.12 11.79 -1.36
N ASP A 54 18.06 12.07 -2.13
CA ASP A 54 17.64 13.43 -2.47
C ASP A 54 17.23 14.26 -1.24
N ASN A 55 16.77 13.60 -0.18
CA ASN A 55 16.29 14.23 1.05
C ASN A 55 17.30 14.12 2.21
N ASN A 56 18.51 13.63 1.97
CA ASN A 56 19.56 13.40 2.98
C ASN A 56 19.06 12.56 4.18
N ILE A 57 18.30 11.51 3.91
CA ILE A 57 17.79 10.56 4.91
C ILE A 57 18.73 9.35 4.93
N SER A 58 19.53 9.23 5.97
CA SER A 58 20.52 8.15 6.09
C SER A 58 20.06 6.95 6.92
N GLU A 59 19.08 7.14 7.81
CA GLU A 59 18.61 6.11 8.75
C GLU A 59 17.16 6.37 9.18
N GLY A 60 16.50 5.32 9.69
CA GLY A 60 15.18 5.43 10.30
C GLY A 60 14.05 5.74 9.32
N PRO A 61 12.90 6.26 9.80
CA PRO A 61 11.70 6.43 8.99
C PRO A 61 11.87 7.38 7.81
N ILE A 62 11.50 6.91 6.61
CA ILE A 62 11.69 7.65 5.35
C ILE A 62 10.66 8.77 5.20
N PHE A 63 9.43 8.55 5.65
CA PHE A 63 8.36 9.54 5.54
C PHE A 63 8.36 10.46 6.76
N CYS A 64 9.18 11.50 6.71
CA CYS A 64 9.31 12.52 7.75
C CYS A 64 8.16 13.55 7.70
N GLY A 65 7.80 14.08 8.86
CA GLY A 65 6.89 15.22 9.02
C GLY A 65 7.67 16.54 9.12
N ASN A 66 6.94 17.65 9.24
CA ASN A 66 7.52 19.00 9.24
C ASN A 66 8.49 19.28 10.41
N LYS A 67 8.43 18.48 11.48
CA LYS A 67 9.35 18.59 12.63
C LYS A 67 10.39 17.48 12.52
N LYS A 68 11.67 17.84 12.70
CA LYS A 68 12.78 16.88 12.70
C LYS A 68 12.51 15.73 13.68
N GLY A 69 12.75 14.50 13.23
CA GLY A 69 12.54 13.29 14.03
C GLY A 69 11.07 12.88 14.22
N ARG A 70 10.11 13.56 13.59
CA ARG A 70 8.70 13.13 13.58
C ARG A 70 8.37 12.49 12.25
N THR A 71 7.59 11.41 12.29
CA THR A 71 7.04 10.80 11.08
C THR A 71 5.88 11.61 10.52
N ILE A 72 5.59 11.41 9.25
CA ILE A 72 4.46 12.04 8.58
C ILE A 72 3.14 11.71 9.31
N THR A 73 2.25 12.69 9.43
CA THR A 73 0.96 12.52 10.10
C THR A 73 -0.11 12.06 9.10
N ASN A 74 -1.15 11.40 9.60
CA ASN A 74 -2.31 11.03 8.78
C ASN A 74 -2.92 12.24 8.06
N GLY A 75 -3.03 13.37 8.77
CA GLY A 75 -3.56 14.62 8.20
C GLY A 75 -2.69 15.18 7.07
N ALA A 76 -1.36 15.12 7.21
CA ALA A 76 -0.44 15.54 6.14
C ALA A 76 -0.60 14.66 4.90
N VAL A 77 -0.65 13.34 5.07
CA VAL A 77 -0.91 12.40 3.95
C VAL A 77 -2.25 12.68 3.30
N TRP A 78 -3.30 12.92 4.08
CA TRP A 78 -4.63 13.26 3.56
C TRP A 78 -4.60 14.53 2.72
N LYS A 79 -3.98 15.59 3.23
CA LYS A 79 -3.84 16.87 2.51
C LYS A 79 -3.06 16.70 1.21
N SER A 80 -1.93 15.98 1.24
CA SER A 80 -1.14 15.67 0.05
C SER A 80 -1.94 14.86 -0.98
N LEU A 81 -2.76 13.90 -0.53
CA LEU A 81 -3.64 13.14 -1.43
C LEU A 81 -4.70 14.02 -2.09
N LYS A 82 -5.35 14.90 -1.34
CA LYS A 82 -6.33 15.84 -1.92
C LYS A 82 -5.68 16.78 -2.91
N TYR A 83 -4.49 17.27 -2.61
CA TYR A 83 -3.72 18.10 -3.53
C TYR A 83 -3.43 17.35 -4.84
N ILE A 84 -2.91 16.12 -4.77
CA ILE A 84 -2.66 15.28 -5.95
C ILE A 84 -3.95 15.03 -6.74
N ALA A 85 -5.07 14.79 -6.07
CA ALA A 85 -6.37 14.57 -6.71
C ALA A 85 -6.80 15.79 -7.55
N ILE A 86 -6.65 17.01 -7.00
CA ILE A 86 -6.92 18.26 -7.72
C ILE A 86 -6.04 18.38 -8.96
N GLN A 87 -4.73 18.15 -8.81
CA GLN A 87 -3.79 18.24 -9.93
C GLN A 87 -4.07 17.22 -11.03
N ALA A 88 -4.57 16.04 -10.65
CA ALA A 88 -4.94 14.98 -11.58
C ALA A 88 -6.36 15.13 -12.17
N GLY A 89 -7.13 16.13 -11.77
CA GLY A 89 -8.53 16.29 -12.19
C GLY A 89 -9.48 15.21 -11.65
N ILE A 90 -9.11 14.54 -10.55
CA ILE A 90 -9.90 13.47 -9.93
C ILE A 90 -10.76 14.06 -8.81
N PRO A 91 -12.05 13.69 -8.71
CA PRO A 91 -12.91 14.11 -7.61
C PRO A 91 -12.29 13.74 -6.26
N GLN A 92 -12.12 14.75 -5.40
CA GLN A 92 -11.38 14.62 -4.15
C GLN A 92 -12.00 13.58 -3.22
N GLU A 93 -13.32 13.44 -3.18
CA GLU A 93 -14.08 12.48 -2.39
C GLU A 93 -13.69 11.02 -2.67
N LEU A 94 -13.19 10.72 -3.87
CA LEU A 94 -12.76 9.37 -4.26
C LEU A 94 -11.33 9.05 -3.78
N VAL A 95 -10.53 10.07 -3.44
CA VAL A 95 -9.10 9.93 -3.14
C VAL A 95 -8.86 10.05 -1.64
N TYR A 96 -8.65 8.93 -0.99
CA TYR A 96 -8.31 8.85 0.44
C TYR A 96 -7.43 7.61 0.69
N PRO A 97 -6.69 7.52 1.81
CA PRO A 97 -5.70 6.46 1.95
C PRO A 97 -6.26 5.03 1.84
N HIS A 98 -7.47 4.79 2.34
CA HIS A 98 -8.12 3.49 2.19
C HIS A 98 -8.51 3.18 0.74
N SER A 99 -8.79 4.17 -0.13
CA SER A 99 -9.06 3.90 -1.54
C SER A 99 -7.84 3.35 -2.28
N PHE A 100 -6.62 3.75 -1.92
CA PHE A 100 -5.39 3.12 -2.43
C PHE A 100 -5.19 1.69 -1.95
N ARG A 101 -5.55 1.39 -0.70
CA ARG A 101 -5.53 0.02 -0.19
C ARG A 101 -6.56 -0.86 -0.89
N HIS A 102 -7.75 -0.32 -1.15
CA HIS A 102 -8.76 -1.00 -1.97
C HIS A 102 -8.25 -1.23 -3.41
N LEU A 103 -7.57 -0.24 -4.00
CA LEU A 103 -6.95 -0.37 -5.32
C LEU A 103 -5.92 -1.50 -5.35
N PHE A 104 -5.00 -1.53 -4.37
CA PHE A 104 -4.02 -2.62 -4.23
C PHE A 104 -4.70 -3.98 -4.17
N ALA A 105 -5.71 -4.12 -3.30
CA ALA A 105 -6.42 -5.37 -3.11
C ALA A 105 -7.17 -5.83 -4.36
N LYS A 106 -7.83 -4.92 -5.08
CA LYS A 106 -8.48 -5.22 -6.36
C LYS A 106 -7.48 -5.65 -7.42
N GLU A 107 -6.37 -4.93 -7.58
CA GLU A 107 -5.33 -5.26 -8.56
C GLU A 107 -4.65 -6.61 -8.26
N TYR A 108 -4.42 -6.90 -6.99
CA TYR A 108 -3.91 -8.19 -6.55
C TYR A 108 -4.88 -9.32 -6.91
N MET A 109 -6.17 -9.19 -6.54
CA MET A 109 -7.20 -10.18 -6.90
C MET A 109 -7.40 -10.33 -8.40
N ARG A 110 -7.15 -9.27 -9.17
CA ARG A 110 -7.25 -9.28 -10.63
C ARG A 110 -6.14 -10.11 -11.27
N LYS A 111 -4.91 -9.99 -10.77
CA LYS A 111 -3.70 -10.57 -11.36
C LYS A 111 -3.30 -11.93 -10.79
N ILE A 112 -3.41 -12.10 -9.48
CA ILE A 112 -2.93 -13.30 -8.76
C ILE A 112 -4.12 -14.15 -8.31
N GLY A 113 -5.15 -13.50 -7.75
CA GLY A 113 -6.40 -14.19 -7.41
C GLY A 113 -6.38 -15.01 -6.12
N ASP A 114 -5.31 -14.97 -5.33
CA ASP A 114 -5.23 -15.63 -4.02
C ASP A 114 -5.78 -14.75 -2.89
N ILE A 115 -6.97 -15.11 -2.38
CA ILE A 115 -7.61 -14.34 -1.31
C ILE A 115 -6.93 -14.53 0.06
N SER A 116 -6.35 -15.71 0.30
CA SER A 116 -5.71 -16.05 1.57
C SER A 116 -4.40 -15.26 1.71
N GLU A 117 -3.57 -15.29 0.66
CA GLU A 117 -2.34 -14.51 0.61
C GLU A 117 -2.65 -13.01 0.70
N LEU A 118 -3.69 -12.53 0.00
CA LEU A 118 -4.11 -11.13 0.11
C LEU A 118 -4.52 -10.76 1.53
N ALA A 119 -5.25 -11.62 2.24
CA ALA A 119 -5.64 -11.37 3.62
C ALA A 119 -4.42 -11.26 4.53
N ASP A 120 -3.42 -12.11 4.34
CA ASP A 120 -2.15 -12.08 5.08
C ASP A 120 -1.36 -10.81 4.79
N LEU A 121 -1.19 -10.44 3.51
CA LEU A 121 -0.52 -9.21 3.08
C LEU A 121 -1.17 -7.96 3.69
N LEU A 122 -2.51 -7.94 3.75
CA LEU A 122 -3.27 -6.86 4.34
C LEU A 122 -3.33 -6.94 5.88
N GLY A 123 -3.02 -8.08 6.49
CA GLY A 123 -3.21 -8.31 7.91
C GLY A 123 -4.68 -8.26 8.31
N HIS A 124 -5.54 -8.93 7.55
CA HIS A 124 -6.94 -9.16 7.90
C HIS A 124 -7.06 -10.44 8.71
N THR A 125 -7.60 -10.34 9.93
CA THR A 125 -7.84 -11.51 10.79
C THR A 125 -9.01 -12.38 10.34
N ARG A 126 -9.83 -11.86 9.43
CA ARG A 126 -11.08 -12.44 8.95
C ARG A 126 -11.12 -12.32 7.44
N LEU A 127 -11.19 -13.46 6.74
CA LEU A 127 -11.26 -13.52 5.29
C LEU A 127 -12.48 -12.76 4.74
N GLU A 128 -13.57 -12.68 5.51
CA GLU A 128 -14.78 -11.95 5.13
C GLU A 128 -14.50 -10.45 4.90
N THR A 129 -13.47 -9.89 5.54
CA THR A 129 -13.01 -8.51 5.30
C THR A 129 -12.35 -8.36 3.93
N THR A 130 -11.76 -9.44 3.42
CA THR A 130 -11.10 -9.51 2.10
C THR A 130 -12.08 -9.94 0.99
N TRP A 131 -13.18 -10.62 1.34
CA TRP A 131 -14.22 -11.07 0.39
C TRP A 131 -14.83 -9.94 -0.43
N ILE A 132 -14.84 -8.71 0.08
CA ILE A 132 -15.34 -7.56 -0.70
C ILE A 132 -14.56 -7.35 -2.01
N TYR A 133 -13.33 -7.86 -2.12
CA TYR A 133 -12.47 -7.75 -3.31
C TYR A 133 -12.62 -8.92 -4.30
N THR A 134 -13.31 -9.99 -3.94
CA THR A 134 -13.55 -11.12 -4.85
C THR A 134 -14.75 -10.90 -5.78
N LYS A 135 -15.55 -9.86 -5.50
CA LYS A 135 -16.69 -9.48 -6.33
C LYS A 135 -16.22 -9.07 -7.72
N THR A 136 -16.41 -9.99 -8.66
CA THR A 136 -16.13 -9.83 -10.08
C THR A 136 -17.43 -9.83 -10.86
N THR A 137 -17.46 -9.11 -11.97
CA THR A 137 -18.58 -9.09 -12.92
C THR A 137 -18.68 -10.43 -13.65
N SER A 138 -19.83 -10.70 -14.26
CA SER A 138 -20.01 -11.91 -15.09
C SER A 138 -19.00 -11.98 -16.23
N GLU A 139 -18.66 -10.82 -16.82
CA GLU A 139 -17.67 -10.72 -17.89
C GLU A 139 -16.26 -11.09 -17.42
N GLU A 140 -15.83 -10.55 -16.26
CA GLU A 140 -14.52 -10.89 -15.68
C GLU A 140 -14.40 -12.39 -15.36
N LYS A 141 -15.50 -13.00 -14.90
CA LYS A 141 -15.55 -14.46 -14.67
C LYS A 141 -15.42 -15.23 -15.97
N ARG A 142 -16.14 -14.80 -17.02
CA ARG A 142 -16.09 -15.42 -18.34
C ARG A 142 -14.68 -15.36 -18.93
N VAL A 143 -14.05 -14.18 -18.94
CA VAL A 143 -12.66 -14.01 -19.41
C VAL A 143 -11.69 -14.92 -18.63
N ARG A 144 -11.84 -15.03 -17.31
CA ARG A 144 -10.99 -15.93 -16.51
C ARG A 144 -11.16 -17.40 -16.88
N LEU A 145 -12.40 -17.84 -17.15
CA LEU A 145 -12.67 -19.20 -17.59
C LEU A 145 -12.07 -19.49 -18.98
N GLU A 146 -12.02 -18.50 -19.87
CA GLU A 146 -11.38 -18.66 -21.19
C GLU A 146 -9.87 -18.92 -21.10
N HIS A 147 -9.20 -18.48 -20.03
CA HIS A 147 -7.77 -18.71 -19.81
C HIS A 147 -7.46 -20.05 -19.12
N LEU A 148 -8.48 -20.88 -18.85
CA LEU A 148 -8.25 -22.14 -18.12
C LEU A 148 -7.58 -23.22 -18.97
N ASP A 149 -7.50 -23.07 -20.30
CA ASP A 149 -6.88 -24.05 -21.23
C ASP A 149 -7.16 -25.53 -20.83
N LEU A 150 -8.41 -25.80 -20.43
CA LEU A 150 -8.92 -27.12 -20.05
C LEU A 150 -9.60 -27.83 -21.22
#